data_AF-A0A4C1YJU1-F1
#
_entry.id   AF-A0A4C1YJU1-F1
#
_cell.length_a   1.000
_cell.length_b   1.000
_cell.length_c   1.000
_cell.angle_alpha   90.00
_cell.angle_beta   90.00
_cell.angle_gamma   90.00
#
_symmetry.space_group_name_H-M   'P 1'
#
loop_
_entity.id
_entity.type
_entity.pdbx_description
1 polymer ?
#
loop_
_entity_poly.entity_id
_entity_poly.type
_entity_poly.pdbx_seq_one_letter_code
_entity_poly.pdbx_strand_id
1 'polypeptide(L)'
;MTLVLQSDQSPKGTPFTDEEISWMASARFITSIPAVVFFGYIVDKFGRKFALLVCTAQFVGRWAIKLSSSEFAGLFAARALVGAGMSGCYVVGPLYTNEISESCIRGTLGTLTSKIYNDISVMYVQAVAWNVKNFIVVTMLSVACEKFYSHLDDNKNKCAEVLDVSPERSAFRKTIKNILRLCNVKSKMRVCGLFTVDAALPLRLLGLVATYYIVLLQFAFL
;
A
#
# COMPACT_ATOMS: atom_id res chain seq x y z
N MET A 1 -20.31 19.49 -3.60
CA MET A 1 -20.29 18.08 -3.15
C MET A 1 -19.14 17.97 -2.16
N THR A 2 -19.44 17.90 -0.86
CA THR A 2 -18.46 18.00 0.24
C THR A 2 -17.50 16.81 0.22
N LEU A 3 -16.20 17.05 0.36
CA LEU A 3 -15.16 16.01 0.40
C LEU A 3 -15.54 14.91 1.40
N VAL A 4 -15.24 13.64 1.16
CA VAL A 4 -15.57 12.54 2.10
C VAL A 4 -14.97 12.75 3.51
N LEU A 5 -13.93 13.59 3.63
CA LEU A 5 -13.31 14.03 4.88
C LEU A 5 -13.95 15.29 5.50
N GLN A 6 -14.71 16.06 4.72
CA GLN A 6 -15.51 17.23 5.14
C GLN A 6 -17.02 16.91 5.23
N SER A 7 -17.40 15.71 4.80
CA SER A 7 -18.72 15.13 4.97
C SER A 7 -18.96 14.88 6.45
N ASP A 8 -20.20 15.10 6.90
CA ASP A 8 -20.64 14.79 8.27
C ASP A 8 -20.48 13.29 8.62
N GLN A 9 -20.25 12.43 7.62
CA GLN A 9 -19.87 11.01 7.80
C GLN A 9 -18.36 10.77 7.62
N SER A 10 -17.52 11.59 8.23
CA SER A 10 -16.08 11.36 8.28
C SER A 10 -15.75 10.20 9.25
N PRO A 11 -14.77 9.32 8.95
CA PRO A 11 -14.33 8.25 9.88
C PRO A 11 -13.88 8.74 11.26
N LYS A 12 -13.60 10.05 11.39
CA LYS A 12 -13.22 10.75 12.62
C LYS A 12 -14.43 11.31 13.40
N GLY A 13 -15.62 11.35 12.80
CA GLY A 13 -16.84 11.94 13.39
C GLY A 13 -16.93 13.47 13.31
N THR A 14 -15.82 14.18 13.08
CA THR A 14 -15.79 15.63 12.82
C THR A 14 -15.22 15.93 11.43
N PRO A 15 -15.80 16.87 10.66
CA PRO A 15 -15.25 17.29 9.38
C PRO A 15 -13.90 18.00 9.56
N PHE A 16 -12.95 17.73 8.66
CA PHE A 16 -11.66 18.43 8.63
C PHE A 16 -11.80 19.86 8.11
N THR A 17 -11.04 20.80 8.67
CA THR A 17 -11.01 22.19 8.17
C THR A 17 -10.19 22.30 6.89
N ASP A 18 -10.48 23.31 6.06
CA ASP A 18 -9.70 23.57 4.85
C ASP A 18 -8.22 23.86 5.16
N GLU A 19 -7.94 24.50 6.29
CA GLU A 19 -6.57 24.77 6.77
C GLU A 19 -5.82 23.48 7.12
N GLU A 20 -6.46 22.53 7.82
CA GLU A 20 -5.87 21.22 8.15
C GLU A 20 -5.52 20.43 6.87
N ILE A 21 -6.39 20.46 5.88
CA ILE A 21 -6.17 19.79 4.59
C ILE A 21 -5.00 20.44 3.85
N SER A 22 -4.93 21.77 3.83
CA SER A 22 -3.84 22.53 3.21
C SER A 22 -2.49 22.24 3.87
N TRP A 23 -2.42 22.23 5.20
CA TRP A 23 -1.22 21.86 5.94
C TRP A 23 -0.80 20.42 5.68
N MET A 24 -1.75 19.49 5.63
CA MET A 24 -1.48 18.08 5.31
C MET A 24 -1.01 17.86 3.87
N ALA A 25 -1.48 18.67 2.91
CA ALA A 25 -0.99 18.66 1.54
C ALA A 25 0.45 19.20 1.46
N SER A 26 0.71 20.31 2.16
CA SER A 26 2.00 21.02 2.18
C SER A 26 3.11 20.26 2.92
N ALA A 27 2.75 19.43 3.91
CA ALA A 27 3.67 18.64 4.72
C ALA A 27 4.67 17.81 3.90
N ARG A 28 4.23 17.29 2.75
CA ARG A 28 5.09 16.53 1.83
C ARG A 28 6.25 17.37 1.31
N PHE A 29 6.01 18.60 0.90
CA PHE A 29 7.05 19.47 0.34
C PHE A 29 8.02 19.94 1.42
N ILE A 30 7.49 20.34 2.58
CA ILE A 30 8.29 20.78 3.73
C ILE A 30 9.26 19.68 4.18
N THR A 31 8.80 18.44 4.24
CA THR A 31 9.62 17.29 4.66
C THR A 31 10.59 16.82 3.59
N SER A 32 10.37 17.17 2.33
CA SER A 32 11.26 16.80 1.22
C SER A 32 12.64 17.47 1.36
N ILE A 33 12.67 18.76 1.68
CA ILE A 33 13.89 19.59 1.72
C ILE A 33 14.96 19.01 2.67
N PRO A 34 14.69 18.81 3.98
CA PRO A 34 15.69 18.26 4.89
C PRO A 34 16.04 16.80 4.55
N ALA A 35 15.09 16.06 3.99
CA ALA A 35 15.29 14.66 3.66
C ALA A 35 16.27 14.45 2.48
N VAL A 36 16.37 15.39 1.52
CA VAL A 36 17.42 15.35 0.48
C VAL A 36 18.81 15.30 1.11
N VAL A 37 19.08 16.20 2.07
CA VAL A 37 20.38 16.28 2.75
C VAL A 37 20.64 15.01 3.57
N PHE A 38 19.62 14.55 4.30
CA PHE A 38 19.69 13.32 5.09
C PHE A 38 20.04 12.09 4.23
N PHE A 39 19.38 11.93 3.08
CA PHE A 39 19.65 10.80 2.19
C PHE A 39 21.00 10.91 1.49
N GLY A 40 21.46 12.12 1.15
CA GLY A 40 22.84 12.35 0.69
C GLY A 40 23.86 11.81 1.68
N TYR A 41 23.74 12.20 2.95
CA TYR A 41 24.63 11.72 4.01
C TYR A 41 24.56 10.20 4.22
N ILE A 42 23.37 9.59 4.17
CA ILE A 42 23.23 8.13 4.28
C ILE A 42 23.92 7.41 3.13
N VAL A 43 23.76 7.91 1.90
CA VAL A 43 24.38 7.33 0.71
C VAL A 43 25.90 7.31 0.84
N ASP A 44 26.48 8.43 1.28
CA ASP A 44 27.93 8.57 1.40
C ASP A 44 28.50 7.69 2.52
N LYS A 45 27.78 7.57 3.65
CA LYS A 45 28.27 6.85 4.83
C LYS A 45 27.98 5.35 4.85
N PHE A 46 26.76 4.96 4.50
CA PHE A 46 26.27 3.58 4.60
C PHE A 46 26.14 2.88 3.24
N GLY A 47 26.34 3.63 2.15
CA GLY A 47 26.23 3.13 0.79
C GLY A 47 24.80 3.12 0.25
N ARG A 48 24.71 3.10 -1.08
CA ARG A 48 23.45 3.22 -1.83
C ARG A 48 22.45 2.10 -1.57
N LYS A 49 22.91 0.85 -1.42
CA LYS A 49 22.02 -0.29 -1.17
C LYS A 49 21.25 -0.12 0.14
N PHE A 50 21.91 0.36 1.18
CA PHE A 50 21.27 0.66 2.45
C PHE A 50 20.28 1.83 2.31
N ALA A 51 20.66 2.90 1.60
CA ALA A 51 19.75 4.01 1.31
C ALA A 51 18.47 3.55 0.57
N LEU A 52 18.58 2.66 -0.43
CA LEU A 52 17.44 2.08 -1.12
C LEU A 52 16.53 1.27 -0.18
N LEU A 53 17.11 0.50 0.75
CA LEU A 53 16.34 -0.24 1.76
C LEU A 53 15.60 0.70 2.73
N VAL A 54 16.23 1.81 3.12
CA VAL A 54 15.57 2.83 3.95
C VAL A 54 14.40 3.48 3.21
N CYS A 55 14.56 3.80 1.92
CA CYS A 55 13.47 4.33 1.09
C CYS A 55 12.29 3.36 1.01
N THR A 56 12.55 2.07 0.74
CA THR A 56 11.48 1.08 0.65
C THR A 56 10.79 0.86 2.00
N ALA A 57 11.55 0.83 3.10
CA ALA A 57 11.01 0.74 4.45
C ALA A 57 10.06 1.91 4.79
N GLN A 58 10.39 3.15 4.39
CA GLN A 58 9.53 4.31 4.60
C GLN A 58 8.19 4.19 3.84
N PHE A 59 8.20 3.69 2.60
CA PHE A 59 6.97 3.49 1.84
C PHE A 59 6.07 2.43 2.49
N VAL A 60 6.65 1.37 3.04
CA VAL A 60 5.90 0.35 3.80
C VAL A 60 5.36 0.94 5.10
N GLY A 61 6.19 1.67 5.85
CA GLY A 61 5.80 2.32 7.11
C GLY A 61 4.63 3.29 6.93
N ARG A 62 4.61 4.04 5.83
CA ARG A 62 3.48 4.90 5.47
C ARG A 62 2.17 4.13 5.36
N TRP A 63 2.18 3.01 4.63
CA TRP A 63 0.97 2.20 4.46
C TRP A 63 0.49 1.64 5.80
N ALA A 64 1.42 1.22 6.67
CA ALA A 64 1.09 0.78 8.03
C ALA A 64 0.41 1.90 8.84
N ILE A 65 0.94 3.12 8.81
CA ILE A 65 0.36 4.26 9.53
C ILE A 65 -1.04 4.57 9.02
N LYS A 66 -1.22 4.63 7.70
CA LYS A 66 -2.52 4.90 7.05
C LYS A 66 -3.57 3.84 7.36
N LEU A 67 -3.14 2.59 7.62
CA LEU A 67 -4.03 1.50 8.04
C LEU A 67 -4.37 1.56 9.53
N SER A 68 -3.42 2.01 10.37
CA SER A 68 -3.58 2.03 11.83
C SER A 68 -4.34 3.24 12.37
N SER A 69 -4.31 4.38 11.68
CA SER A 69 -4.76 5.65 12.24
C SER A 69 -5.54 6.49 11.21
N SER A 70 -6.72 6.95 11.60
CA SER A 70 -7.54 7.92 10.87
C SER A 70 -7.49 9.32 11.48
N GLU A 71 -6.61 9.53 12.46
CA GLU A 71 -6.40 10.82 13.10
C GLU A 71 -5.56 11.79 12.24
N PHE A 72 -5.75 13.09 12.45
CA PHE A 72 -5.01 14.13 11.73
C PHE A 72 -3.49 13.92 11.80
N ALA A 73 -2.97 13.69 13.01
CA ALA A 73 -1.55 13.48 13.24
C ALA A 73 -1.01 12.25 12.52
N GLY A 74 -1.79 11.16 12.46
CA GLY A 74 -1.43 9.94 11.74
C GLY A 74 -1.35 10.17 10.23
N LEU A 75 -2.32 10.88 9.66
CA LEU A 75 -2.33 11.22 8.24
C LEU A 75 -1.23 12.23 7.88
N PHE A 76 -0.97 13.21 8.74
CA PHE A 76 0.13 14.16 8.59
C PHE A 76 1.49 13.44 8.59
N ALA A 77 1.73 12.55 9.57
CA ALA A 77 2.95 11.75 9.64
C ALA A 77 3.12 10.83 8.42
N ALA A 78 2.03 10.21 7.95
CA ALA A 78 2.05 9.42 6.73
C ALA A 78 2.45 10.27 5.51
N ARG A 79 1.98 11.52 5.40
CA ARG A 79 2.35 12.44 4.30
C ARG A 79 3.80 12.90 4.39
N ALA A 80 4.28 13.19 5.60
CA ALA A 80 5.67 13.54 5.87
C ALA A 80 6.63 12.41 5.43
N LEU A 81 6.30 11.16 5.75
CA LEU A 81 7.09 10.00 5.33
C LEU A 81 7.14 9.82 3.80
N VAL A 82 6.07 10.19 3.07
CA VAL A 82 6.13 10.19 1.59
C VAL A 82 7.11 11.24 1.09
N GLY A 83 7.08 12.45 1.65
CA GLY A 83 7.99 13.53 1.28
C GLY A 83 9.44 13.11 1.44
N ALA A 84 9.76 12.56 2.60
CA ALA A 84 11.09 12.03 2.88
C ALA A 84 11.50 10.90 1.93
N GLY A 85 10.66 9.87 1.77
CA GLY A 85 10.99 8.73 0.89
C GLY A 85 11.14 9.11 -0.58
N MET A 86 10.33 10.06 -1.07
CA MET A 86 10.47 10.54 -2.43
C MET A 86 11.81 11.25 -2.65
N SER A 87 12.20 12.14 -1.74
CA SER A 87 13.49 12.82 -1.85
C SER A 87 14.66 11.83 -1.88
N GLY A 88 14.60 10.75 -1.09
CA GLY A 88 15.58 9.67 -1.11
C GLY A 88 15.65 8.97 -2.46
N CYS A 89 14.51 8.64 -3.08
CA CYS A 89 14.50 8.06 -4.43
C CYS A 89 15.09 8.99 -5.50
N TYR A 90 14.84 10.30 -5.39
CA TYR A 90 15.39 11.31 -6.30
C TYR A 90 16.91 11.43 -6.19
N VAL A 91 17.49 11.25 -5.00
CA VAL A 91 18.95 11.29 -4.80
C VAL A 91 19.59 9.96 -5.20
N VAL A 92 19.08 8.85 -4.65
CA VAL A 92 19.72 7.53 -4.76
C VAL A 92 19.57 6.93 -6.15
N GLY A 93 18.43 7.15 -6.82
CA GLY A 93 18.12 6.59 -8.14
C GLY A 93 19.15 6.94 -9.23
N PRO A 94 19.34 8.23 -9.56
CA PRO A 94 20.31 8.63 -10.58
C PRO A 94 21.76 8.30 -10.17
N LEU A 95 22.11 8.37 -8.88
CA LEU A 95 23.44 7.98 -8.40
C LEU A 95 23.73 6.50 -8.70
N TYR A 96 22.78 5.62 -8.38
CA TYR A 96 22.92 4.19 -8.63
C TYR A 96 23.01 3.87 -10.13
N THR A 97 22.18 4.51 -10.96
CA THR A 97 22.22 4.35 -12.42
C THR A 97 23.56 4.84 -13.00
N ASN A 98 24.11 5.95 -12.51
CA ASN A 98 25.40 6.48 -12.94
C ASN A 98 26.57 5.56 -12.55
N GLU A 99 26.49 4.85 -11.43
CA GLU A 99 27.54 3.93 -11.00
C GLU A 99 27.58 2.64 -11.82
N ILE A 100 26.42 2.11 -12.21
CA ILE A 100 26.32 0.86 -12.99
C ILE A 100 26.59 1.11 -14.48
N SER A 101 26.40 2.34 -14.94
CA SER A 101 26.56 2.66 -16.35
C SER A 101 28.01 2.88 -16.75
N GLU A 102 28.30 2.47 -17.98
CA GLU A 102 29.59 2.67 -18.62
C GLU A 102 29.83 4.15 -18.91
N SER A 103 31.09 4.60 -18.83
CA SER A 103 31.47 6.03 -18.85
C SER A 103 30.94 6.80 -20.05
N CYS A 104 30.76 6.15 -21.20
CA CYS A 104 30.27 6.74 -22.45
C CYS A 104 28.76 7.03 -22.46
N ILE A 105 27.95 6.31 -21.68
CA ILE A 105 26.48 6.44 -21.67
C ILE A 105 25.94 7.10 -20.40
N ARG A 106 26.80 7.37 -19.39
CA ARG A 106 26.44 8.03 -18.13
C ARG A 106 25.67 9.33 -18.32
N GLY A 107 26.12 10.20 -19.23
CA GLY A 107 25.46 11.48 -19.49
C GLY A 107 24.03 11.30 -20.03
N THR A 108 23.83 10.34 -20.94
CA THR A 108 22.53 10.02 -21.53
C THR A 108 21.58 9.37 -20.52
N LEU A 109 22.08 8.46 -19.67
CA LEU A 109 21.30 7.82 -18.62
C LEU A 109 20.92 8.78 -17.49
N GLY A 110 21.84 9.68 -17.11
CA GLY A 110 21.57 10.73 -16.12
C GLY A 110 20.49 11.71 -16.59
N THR A 111 20.56 12.15 -17.85
CA THR A 111 19.54 13.02 -18.45
C THR A 111 18.19 12.31 -18.63
N LEU A 112 18.17 11.03 -19.03
CA LEU A 112 16.95 10.23 -19.08
C LEU A 112 16.29 10.12 -17.71
N THR A 113 17.07 9.84 -16.67
CA THR A 113 16.59 9.72 -15.29
C THR A 113 16.02 11.05 -14.80
N SER A 114 16.73 12.16 -15.01
CA SER A 114 16.25 13.52 -14.71
C SER A 114 14.94 13.84 -15.44
N LYS A 115 14.84 13.48 -16.73
CA LYS A 115 13.65 13.74 -17.54
C LYS A 115 12.44 12.95 -17.04
N ILE A 116 12.62 11.68 -16.68
CA ILE A 116 11.57 10.84 -16.08
C ILE A 116 10.98 11.50 -14.82
N TYR A 117 11.81 12.18 -14.05
CA TYR A 117 11.43 12.78 -12.77
C TYR A 117 10.84 14.20 -12.88
N ASN A 118 11.26 15.01 -13.86
CA ASN A 118 10.82 16.40 -13.98
C ASN A 118 9.66 16.59 -14.95
N ASP A 119 9.47 15.69 -15.90
CA ASP A 119 8.43 15.82 -16.91
C ASP A 119 7.08 15.34 -16.33
N ILE A 120 6.16 16.29 -16.14
CA ILE A 120 4.84 16.05 -15.53
C ILE A 120 4.08 14.95 -16.28
N SER A 121 4.22 14.91 -17.61
CA SER A 121 3.60 13.91 -18.47
C SER A 121 4.10 12.50 -18.17
N VAL A 122 5.41 12.33 -17.99
CA VAL A 122 6.06 11.05 -17.68
C VAL A 122 5.75 10.61 -16.25
N MET A 123 5.71 11.56 -15.30
CA MET A 123 5.28 11.29 -13.92
C MET A 123 3.84 10.76 -13.88
N TYR A 124 2.94 11.33 -14.69
CA TYR A 124 1.55 10.87 -14.78
C TYR A 124 1.46 9.44 -15.32
N VAL A 125 2.15 9.14 -16.42
CA VAL A 125 2.20 7.78 -17.01
C VAL A 125 2.77 6.78 -16.00
N GLN A 126 3.86 7.13 -15.31
CA GLN A 126 4.46 6.28 -14.28
C GLN A 126 3.52 6.06 -13.08
N ALA A 127 2.78 7.09 -12.66
CA ALA A 127 1.79 6.99 -11.59
C ALA A 127 0.62 6.08 -11.99
N VAL A 128 0.09 6.22 -13.21
CA VAL A 128 -0.96 5.35 -13.74
C VAL A 128 -0.48 3.91 -13.80
N ALA A 129 0.71 3.67 -14.37
CA ALA A 129 1.30 2.32 -14.44
C ALA A 129 1.50 1.71 -13.04
N TRP A 130 1.94 2.48 -12.05
CA TRP A 130 2.10 2.03 -10.67
C TRP A 130 0.75 1.67 -10.02
N ASN A 131 -0.29 2.48 -10.26
CA ASN A 131 -1.64 2.19 -9.76
C ASN A 131 -2.21 0.91 -10.41
N VAL A 132 -2.04 0.74 -11.72
CA VAL A 132 -2.44 -0.49 -12.43
C VAL A 132 -1.70 -1.71 -11.89
N LYS A 133 -0.37 -1.61 -11.68
CA LYS A 133 0.41 -2.69 -11.07
C LYS A 133 -0.10 -3.06 -9.68
N ASN A 134 -0.37 -2.08 -8.81
CA ASN A 134 -0.91 -2.34 -7.48
C ASN A 134 -2.28 -3.01 -7.56
N PHE A 135 -3.13 -2.58 -8.49
CA PHE A 135 -4.43 -3.19 -8.71
C PHE A 135 -4.30 -4.66 -9.11
N ILE A 136 -3.41 -4.98 -10.05
CA ILE A 136 -3.12 -6.36 -10.48
C ILE A 136 -2.60 -7.21 -9.31
N VAL A 137 -1.70 -6.68 -8.48
CA VAL A 137 -1.17 -7.44 -7.33
C VAL A 137 -2.28 -7.73 -6.31
N VAL A 138 -3.16 -6.76 -6.04
CA VAL A 138 -4.28 -6.92 -5.12
C VAL A 138 -5.31 -7.91 -5.66
N THR A 139 -5.63 -7.87 -6.96
CA THR A 139 -6.54 -8.85 -7.58
C THR A 139 -5.94 -10.26 -7.52
N MET A 140 -4.65 -10.43 -7.85
CA MET A 140 -3.97 -11.73 -7.76
C MET A 140 -3.98 -12.29 -6.33
N LEU A 141 -3.70 -11.44 -5.33
CA LEU A 141 -3.79 -11.83 -3.93
C LEU A 141 -5.21 -12.25 -3.54
N SER A 142 -6.23 -11.50 -3.98
CA SER A 142 -7.63 -11.80 -3.70
C SER A 142 -8.06 -13.14 -4.30
N VAL A 143 -7.67 -13.42 -5.56
CA VAL A 143 -7.93 -14.69 -6.24
C VAL A 143 -7.22 -15.86 -5.56
N ALA A 144 -5.96 -15.68 -5.14
CA ALA A 144 -5.22 -16.70 -4.41
C ALA A 144 -5.88 -17.03 -3.05
N CYS A 145 -6.37 -16.00 -2.35
CA CYS A 145 -7.11 -16.19 -1.11
C CYS A 145 -8.44 -16.91 -1.33
N GLU A 146 -9.20 -16.61 -2.38
CA GLU A 146 -10.45 -17.32 -2.67
C GLU A 146 -10.22 -18.80 -3.00
N LYS A 147 -9.21 -19.12 -3.82
CA LYS A 147 -8.84 -20.51 -4.08
C LYS A 147 -8.47 -21.26 -2.80
N PHE A 148 -7.78 -20.59 -1.88
CA PHE A 148 -7.46 -21.17 -0.59
C PHE A 148 -8.72 -21.42 0.26
N TYR A 149 -9.69 -20.48 0.25
CA TYR A 149 -10.97 -20.68 0.96
C TYR A 149 -11.82 -21.80 0.37
N SER A 150 -11.89 -21.92 -0.96
CA SER A 150 -12.66 -23.00 -1.58
C SER A 150 -12.09 -24.37 -1.21
N HIS A 151 -10.75 -24.52 -1.19
CA HIS A 151 -10.11 -25.75 -0.73
C HIS A 151 -10.34 -26.04 0.75
N LEU A 152 -10.42 -25.00 1.60
CA LEU A 152 -10.77 -25.18 3.01
C LEU A 152 -12.21 -25.65 3.20
N ASP A 153 -13.15 -25.13 2.40
CA ASP A 153 -14.57 -25.52 2.49
C ASP A 153 -14.79 -26.95 1.99
N ASP A 154 -14.14 -27.34 0.89
CA ASP A 154 -14.12 -28.73 0.39
C ASP A 154 -13.57 -29.71 1.45
N ASN A 155 -12.47 -29.35 2.11
CA ASN A 155 -11.89 -30.17 3.18
C ASN A 155 -12.81 -30.26 4.41
N LYS A 156 -13.54 -29.18 4.72
CA LYS A 156 -14.52 -29.17 5.81
C LYS A 156 -15.69 -30.10 5.50
N ASN A 157 -16.20 -30.08 4.28
CA ASN A 157 -17.29 -30.95 3.82
C ASN A 157 -16.89 -32.43 3.87
N LYS A 158 -15.68 -32.78 3.41
CA LYS A 158 -15.14 -34.14 3.53
C LYS A 158 -14.96 -34.58 4.98
N CYS A 159 -14.49 -33.69 5.86
CA CYS A 159 -14.36 -34.01 7.28
C CYS A 159 -15.72 -34.20 7.96
N ALA A 160 -16.76 -33.50 7.52
CA ALA A 160 -18.13 -33.67 8.02
C ALA A 160 -18.72 -35.01 7.56
N GLU A 161 -18.53 -35.37 6.29
CA GLU A 161 -18.99 -36.66 5.74
C GLU A 161 -18.30 -37.85 6.43
N VAL A 162 -16.99 -37.79 6.63
CA VAL A 162 -16.22 -38.83 7.36
C VAL A 162 -16.66 -38.94 8.83
N LEU A 163 -17.10 -37.83 9.44
CA LEU A 163 -17.62 -37.82 10.81
C LEU A 163 -18.96 -38.55 10.92
N ASP A 164 -19.81 -38.48 9.89
CA ASP A 164 -21.10 -39.15 9.83
C ASP A 164 -20.96 -40.65 9.50
N VAL A 165 -19.97 -41.02 8.68
CA VAL A 165 -19.72 -42.42 8.28
C VAL A 165 -18.99 -43.25 9.35
N SER A 166 -18.19 -42.65 10.24
CA SER A 166 -17.35 -43.37 11.22
C SER A 166 -17.72 -43.11 12.70
N PRO A 167 -18.84 -43.67 13.22
CA PRO A 167 -19.31 -43.41 14.58
C PRO A 167 -18.49 -44.07 15.72
N GLU A 168 -17.69 -45.12 15.45
CA GLU A 168 -17.17 -46.01 16.51
C GLU A 168 -15.83 -45.59 17.16
N ARG A 169 -14.99 -44.76 16.54
CA ARG A 169 -13.62 -44.51 17.04
C ARG A 169 -13.50 -43.16 17.77
N SER A 170 -13.67 -43.19 19.11
CA SER A 170 -13.78 -42.01 19.99
C SER A 170 -12.62 -41.01 19.93
N ALA A 171 -11.37 -41.48 19.79
CA ALA A 171 -10.18 -40.63 19.70
C ALA A 171 -10.07 -39.90 18.34
N PHE A 172 -10.35 -40.61 17.24
CA PHE A 172 -10.34 -40.06 15.88
C PHE A 172 -11.42 -38.98 15.70
N ARG A 173 -12.60 -39.23 16.27
CA ARG A 173 -13.73 -38.27 16.31
C ARG A 173 -13.36 -36.96 17.02
N LYS A 174 -12.61 -37.02 18.13
CA LYS A 174 -12.13 -35.82 18.85
C LYS A 174 -11.18 -35.01 17.98
N THR A 175 -10.26 -35.67 17.27
CA THR A 175 -9.30 -34.99 16.38
C THR A 175 -10.01 -34.28 15.22
N ILE A 176 -10.95 -34.96 14.53
CA ILE A 176 -11.74 -34.35 13.44
C ILE A 176 -12.57 -33.18 13.96
N LYS A 177 -13.24 -33.31 15.11
CA LYS A 177 -14.01 -32.20 15.71
C LYS A 177 -13.13 -31.02 16.10
N ASN A 178 -11.90 -31.26 16.57
CA ASN A 178 -10.95 -30.19 16.86
C ASN A 178 -10.49 -29.47 15.58
N ILE A 179 -10.21 -30.21 14.50
CA ILE A 179 -9.88 -29.63 13.18
C ILE A 179 -11.06 -28.80 12.65
N LEU A 180 -12.27 -29.34 12.71
CA LEU A 180 -13.48 -28.64 12.28
C LEU A 180 -13.71 -27.35 13.08
N ARG A 181 -13.52 -27.41 14.41
CA ARG A 181 -13.59 -26.22 15.30
C ARG A 181 -12.52 -25.19 14.92
N LEU A 182 -11.29 -25.62 14.66
CA LEU A 182 -10.18 -24.72 14.30
C LEU A 182 -10.42 -24.02 12.95
N CYS A 183 -10.98 -24.74 11.97
CA CYS A 183 -11.42 -24.19 10.69
C CYS A 183 -12.64 -23.27 10.83
N ASN A 184 -13.57 -23.54 11.74
CA ASN A 184 -14.78 -22.72 11.96
C ASN A 184 -14.48 -21.40 12.71
N VAL A 185 -13.44 -21.38 13.55
CA VAL A 185 -13.02 -20.18 14.30
C VAL A 185 -12.33 -19.16 13.38
N LYS A 186 -11.65 -19.59 12.30
CA LYS A 186 -11.12 -18.70 11.26
C LYS A 186 -12.17 -18.41 10.17
N SER A 187 -13.30 -17.84 10.57
CA SER A 187 -14.22 -17.14 9.66
C SER A 187 -13.43 -16.05 8.92
N LYS A 188 -13.19 -16.24 7.61
CA LYS A 188 -12.48 -15.34 6.68
C LYS A 188 -11.36 -14.50 7.32
N MET A 189 -10.11 -14.90 7.11
CA MET A 189 -8.89 -14.13 7.39
C MET A 189 -9.09 -12.64 7.08
N ARG A 190 -9.14 -11.85 8.15
CA ARG A 190 -9.22 -10.39 8.12
C ARG A 190 -7.81 -9.84 8.04
N VAL A 191 -7.50 -9.04 7.03
CA VAL A 191 -6.21 -8.33 6.97
C VAL A 191 -6.27 -7.18 7.96
N CYS A 192 -5.40 -7.21 8.97
CA CYS A 192 -5.28 -6.21 10.03
C CYS A 192 -6.60 -5.88 10.76
N GLY A 193 -7.56 -6.82 10.80
CA GLY A 193 -8.87 -6.62 11.44
C GLY A 193 -9.86 -5.72 10.71
N LEU A 194 -9.45 -5.06 9.62
CA LEU A 194 -10.20 -3.97 8.97
C LEU A 194 -10.91 -4.39 7.68
N PHE A 195 -10.37 -5.37 6.94
CA PHE A 195 -10.93 -5.83 5.67
C PHE A 195 -10.99 -7.35 5.58
N THR A 196 -12.14 -7.89 5.16
CA THR A 196 -12.26 -9.28 4.73
C THR A 196 -11.65 -9.41 3.33
N VAL A 197 -10.78 -10.42 3.15
CA VAL A 197 -10.24 -10.72 1.82
C VAL A 197 -11.32 -11.45 1.03
N ASP A 198 -11.98 -10.73 0.14
CA ASP A 198 -13.06 -11.17 -0.74
C ASP A 198 -12.72 -10.81 -2.20
N ALA A 199 -13.21 -11.55 -3.22
CA ALA A 199 -13.06 -11.14 -4.63
C ALA A 199 -13.68 -9.78 -4.96
N ALA A 200 -14.53 -9.24 -4.09
CA ALA A 200 -15.07 -7.89 -4.22
C ALA A 200 -14.11 -6.80 -3.71
N LEU A 201 -13.02 -7.16 -2.99
CA LEU A 201 -12.04 -6.21 -2.44
C LEU A 201 -11.38 -5.35 -3.53
N PRO A 202 -10.94 -5.89 -4.68
CA PRO A 202 -10.41 -5.08 -5.77
C PRO A 202 -11.47 -4.15 -6.36
N LEU A 203 -12.72 -4.61 -6.50
CA LEU A 203 -13.81 -3.78 -7.03
C LEU A 203 -14.10 -2.57 -6.11
N ARG A 204 -14.10 -2.81 -4.79
CA ARG A 204 -14.25 -1.74 -3.78
C ARG A 204 -13.06 -0.78 -3.77
N LEU A 205 -11.84 -1.30 -3.94
CA LEU A 205 -10.63 -0.48 -4.07
C LEU A 205 -10.64 0.35 -5.35
N LEU A 206 -11.14 -0.22 -6.47
CA LEU A 206 -11.26 0.48 -7.74
C LEU A 206 -12.21 1.66 -7.63
N GLY A 207 -13.37 1.47 -6.97
CA GLY A 207 -14.31 2.54 -6.68
C GLY A 207 -13.65 3.66 -5.87
N LEU A 208 -12.92 3.31 -4.81
CA LEU A 208 -12.26 4.27 -3.93
C LEU A 208 -11.12 5.05 -4.62
N VAL A 209 -10.34 4.37 -5.47
CA VAL A 209 -9.28 4.99 -6.29
C VAL A 209 -9.88 5.87 -7.38
N ALA A 210 -10.97 5.44 -8.03
CA ALA A 210 -11.67 6.24 -9.04
C ALA A 210 -12.23 7.52 -8.43
N THR A 211 -12.89 7.45 -7.27
CA THR A 211 -13.38 8.64 -6.54
C THR A 211 -12.21 9.56 -6.17
N TYR A 212 -11.08 9.01 -5.72
CA TYR A 212 -9.90 9.81 -5.38
C TYR A 212 -9.26 10.49 -6.61
N TYR A 213 -9.19 9.82 -7.75
CA TYR A 213 -8.68 10.38 -9.01
C TYR A 213 -9.61 11.47 -9.55
N ILE A 214 -10.92 11.27 -9.49
CA ILE A 214 -11.92 12.27 -9.90
C ILE A 214 -11.76 13.53 -9.06
N VAL A 215 -11.60 13.38 -7.74
CA VAL A 215 -11.35 14.51 -6.82
C VAL A 215 -10.04 15.22 -7.17
N LEU A 216 -8.95 14.49 -7.42
CA LEU A 216 -7.67 15.10 -7.82
C LEU A 216 -7.73 15.83 -9.16
N LEU A 217 -8.43 15.29 -10.16
CA LEU A 217 -8.63 15.94 -11.45
C LEU A 217 -9.45 17.22 -11.30
N GLN A 218 -10.44 17.24 -10.42
CA GLN A 218 -11.23 18.43 -10.13
C GLN A 218 -10.41 19.55 -9.48
N PHE A 219 -9.34 19.24 -8.75
CA PHE A 219 -8.37 20.21 -8.23
C PHE A 219 -7.37 20.73 -9.28
N ALA A 220 -7.20 20.04 -10.41
CA ALA A 220 -6.24 20.41 -11.44
C ALA A 220 -6.82 21.33 -12.54
N PHE A 221 -8.15 21.41 -12.65
CA PHE A 221 -8.88 22.17 -13.69
C PHE A 221 -9.67 23.37 -13.13
N LEU A 222 -9.46 23.74 -11.86
CA LEU A 222 -9.96 24.94 -11.18
C LEU A 222 -8.77 25.77 -10.72
#